data_AF-A0A4Y2CX47-F1
#
_entry.id   AF-A0A4Y2CX47-F1
#
_cell.length_a   1.000
_cell.length_b   1.000
_cell.length_c   1.000
_cell.angle_alpha   90.00
_cell.angle_beta   90.00
_cell.angle_gamma   90.00
#
_symmetry.space_group_name_H-M   'P 1'
#
loop_
_entity.id
_entity.type
_entity.pdbx_description
1 polymer ?
#
loop_
_entity_poly.entity_id
_entity_poly.type
_entity_poly.pdbx_seq_one_letter_code
_entity_poly.pdbx_strand_id
1 'polypeptide(L)'
;MLEKWQTSWKNGNTGRKIYKIMPSVSRRPTNSIREDVIFFSQHGPFPAYLKRFHLSDSDYCSCGGIGTALHYATECIYTVSWHMRKAAPNLEQEWLKRIANNLVSR
;
A
#
# COMPACT_ATOMS: atom_id res chain seq x y z
N MET A 1 3.56 27.21 1.46
CA MET A 1 4.28 25.93 1.74
C MET A 1 3.50 24.74 1.21
N LEU A 2 2.24 24.54 1.62
CA LEU A 2 1.40 23.42 1.16
C LEU A 2 1.22 23.37 -0.36
N GLU A 3 1.03 24.51 -1.02
CA GLU A 3 0.91 24.58 -2.49
C GLU A 3 2.17 24.11 -3.22
N LYS A 4 3.37 24.46 -2.70
CA LYS A 4 4.64 23.97 -3.25
C LYS A 4 4.72 22.45 -3.16
N TRP A 5 4.34 21.88 -2.01
CA TRP A 5 4.24 20.44 -1.81
C TRP A 5 3.21 19.78 -2.73
N GLN A 6 2.05 20.39 -2.91
CA GLN A 6 1.02 19.87 -3.82
C GLN A 6 1.51 19.84 -5.28
N THR A 7 2.22 20.89 -5.71
CA THR A 7 2.83 20.97 -7.03
C THR A 7 3.89 19.88 -7.21
N SER A 8 4.78 19.69 -6.23
CA SER A 8 5.75 18.58 -6.24
C SER A 8 5.07 17.22 -6.26
N TRP A 9 3.99 17.03 -5.50
CA TRP A 9 3.24 15.77 -5.46
C TRP A 9 2.55 15.46 -6.78
N LYS A 10 2.00 16.47 -7.44
CA LYS A 10 1.37 16.35 -8.76
C LYS A 10 2.38 15.98 -9.85
N ASN A 11 3.54 16.64 -9.84
CA ASN A 11 4.53 16.55 -10.91
C ASN A 11 5.61 15.47 -10.68
N GLY A 12 5.74 14.97 -9.45
CA GLY A 12 6.72 13.95 -9.09
C GLY A 12 6.41 12.59 -9.71
N ASN A 13 7.46 11.83 -10.02
CA ASN A 13 7.40 10.46 -10.56
C ASN A 13 7.48 9.37 -9.46
N THR A 14 7.93 9.70 -8.26
CA THR A 14 7.96 8.80 -7.10
C THR A 14 6.60 8.76 -6.42
N GLY A 15 6.23 7.61 -5.83
CA GLY A 15 5.01 7.50 -5.03
C GLY A 15 3.70 7.53 -5.84
N ARG A 16 3.74 7.34 -7.16
CA ARG A 16 2.53 7.41 -8.03
C ARG A 16 1.43 6.43 -7.65
N LYS A 17 1.76 5.28 -7.05
CA LYS A 17 0.76 4.35 -6.50
C LYS A 17 -0.04 5.01 -5.38
N ILE A 18 0.63 5.68 -4.45
CA ILE A 18 -0.02 6.44 -3.37
C ILE A 18 -0.78 7.65 -3.92
N TYR A 19 -0.23 8.37 -4.90
CA TYR A 19 -0.92 9.51 -5.51
C TYR A 19 -2.31 9.15 -6.06
N LYS A 20 -2.46 7.95 -6.64
CA LYS A 20 -3.76 7.48 -7.15
C LYS A 20 -4.80 7.31 -6.04
N ILE A 21 -4.38 7.07 -4.80
CA ILE A 21 -5.22 6.89 -3.61
C ILE A 21 -5.43 8.24 -2.90
N MET A 22 -4.34 8.98 -2.67
CA MET A 22 -4.29 10.27 -1.99
C MET A 22 -3.66 11.33 -2.91
N PRO A 23 -4.44 11.96 -3.81
CA PRO A 23 -3.92 12.91 -4.79
C PRO A 23 -3.63 14.30 -4.17
N SER A 24 -4.19 14.59 -3.01
CA SER A 24 -4.06 15.88 -2.32
C SER A 24 -3.18 15.77 -1.08
N VAL A 25 -2.23 16.70 -0.93
CA VAL A 25 -1.52 16.90 0.34
C VAL A 25 -2.41 17.66 1.32
N SER A 26 -2.40 17.25 2.58
CA SER A 26 -3.19 17.85 3.66
C SER A 26 -2.30 18.12 4.87
N ARG A 27 -2.61 19.19 5.61
CA ARG A 27 -2.04 19.44 6.94
C ARG A 27 -2.76 18.68 8.04
N ARG A 28 -4.00 18.25 7.78
CA ARG A 28 -4.75 17.39 8.69
C ARG A 28 -4.19 15.98 8.55
N PRO A 29 -3.69 15.36 9.64
CA PRO A 29 -3.31 13.97 9.57
C PRO A 29 -4.52 13.15 9.14
N THR A 30 -4.34 12.25 8.18
CA THR A 30 -5.36 11.26 7.87
C THR A 30 -5.51 10.38 9.12
N ASN A 31 -6.73 9.93 9.43
CA ASN A 31 -6.97 8.92 10.47
C ASN A 31 -6.38 7.53 10.12
N SER A 32 -5.49 7.46 9.11
CA SER A 32 -4.80 6.24 8.72
C SER A 32 -3.95 5.74 9.87
N ILE A 33 -4.18 4.50 10.25
CA ILE A 33 -3.31 3.81 11.20
C ILE A 33 -1.97 3.50 10.52
N ARG A 34 -0.93 3.26 11.31
CA ARG A 34 0.45 3.02 10.81
C ARG A 34 0.47 1.87 9.80
N GLU A 35 -0.38 0.88 10.03
CA GLU A 35 -0.56 -0.33 9.24
C GLU A 35 -1.05 -0.01 7.83
N ASP A 36 -2.01 0.91 7.67
CA ASP A 36 -2.51 1.36 6.36
C ASP A 36 -1.39 2.04 5.56
N VAL A 37 -0.61 2.89 6.21
CA VAL A 37 0.50 3.59 5.55
C VAL A 37 1.54 2.58 5.06
N ILE A 38 1.89 1.60 5.88
CA ILE A 38 2.79 0.49 5.53
C ILE A 38 2.22 -0.32 4.36
N PHE A 39 0.93 -0.66 4.43
CA PHE A 39 0.23 -1.43 3.40
C PHE A 39 0.19 -0.72 2.04
N PHE A 40 -0.33 0.52 2.00
CA PHE A 40 -0.48 1.27 0.75
C PHE A 40 0.87 1.64 0.14
N SER A 41 1.86 1.99 0.97
CA SER A 41 3.20 2.32 0.46
C SER A 41 3.95 1.07 -0.02
N GLN A 42 3.48 -0.12 0.36
CA GLN A 42 4.19 -1.39 0.23
C GLN A 42 5.57 -1.31 0.90
N HIS A 43 5.70 -0.50 1.96
CA HIS A 43 6.92 -0.40 2.75
C HIS A 43 6.87 -1.37 3.93
N GLY A 44 8.02 -1.69 4.51
CA GLY A 44 8.10 -2.52 5.72
C GLY A 44 8.73 -3.89 5.46
N PRO A 45 8.49 -4.88 6.34
CA PRO A 45 9.16 -6.18 6.32
C PRO A 45 8.58 -7.12 5.25
N PHE A 46 8.28 -6.59 4.06
CA PHE A 46 7.77 -7.37 2.94
C PHE A 46 8.95 -7.79 2.05
N PRO A 47 9.09 -9.09 1.70
CA PRO A 47 10.17 -9.57 0.85
C PRO A 47 10.36 -8.75 -0.44
N ALA A 48 9.26 -8.41 -1.13
CA ALA A 48 9.31 -7.59 -2.34
C ALA A 48 9.87 -6.18 -2.10
N TYR A 49 9.59 -5.58 -0.93
CA TYR A 49 10.16 -4.29 -0.54
C TYR A 49 11.65 -4.42 -0.22
N LEU A 50 12.03 -5.41 0.58
CA LEU A 50 13.41 -5.64 0.98
C LEU A 50 14.31 -5.93 -0.24
N LYS A 51 13.83 -6.73 -1.20
CA LYS A 51 14.53 -6.99 -2.47
C LYS A 51 14.74 -5.72 -3.29
N ARG A 52 13.73 -4.84 -3.36
CA ARG A 52 13.83 -3.55 -4.08
C ARG A 52 14.95 -2.65 -3.54
N PHE A 53 15.26 -2.72 -2.26
CA PHE A 53 16.34 -1.95 -1.63
C PHE A 53 17.63 -2.75 -1.43
N HIS A 54 17.75 -3.91 -2.07
CA HIS A 54 18.92 -4.78 -1.94
C HIS A 54 19.21 -5.20 -0.49
N LEU A 55 18.18 -5.26 0.36
CA LEU A 55 18.27 -5.75 1.75
C LEU A 55 17.96 -7.25 1.86
N SER A 56 17.47 -7.86 0.79
CA SER A 56 17.22 -9.30 0.68
C SER A 56 17.48 -9.77 -0.76
N ASP A 57 17.84 -11.04 -0.90
CA ASP A 57 18.07 -11.67 -2.19
C ASP A 57 16.81 -12.23 -2.85
N SER A 58 15.69 -12.31 -2.12
CA SER A 58 14.44 -12.88 -2.60
C SER A 58 13.26 -11.95 -2.35
N ASP A 59 12.35 -11.86 -3.31
CA ASP A 59 11.05 -11.21 -3.16
C ASP A 59 9.93 -12.21 -2.82
N TYR A 60 10.25 -13.50 -2.62
CA TYR A 60 9.27 -14.53 -2.31
C TYR A 60 8.87 -14.55 -0.83
N CYS A 61 7.58 -14.76 -0.59
CA CYS A 61 7.03 -15.19 0.68
C CYS A 61 7.36 -16.68 0.90
N SER A 62 7.42 -17.11 2.16
CA SER A 62 7.62 -18.52 2.53
C SER A 62 6.57 -19.47 1.94
N CYS A 63 5.39 -18.96 1.54
CA CYS A 63 4.37 -19.76 0.87
C CYS A 63 4.55 -19.88 -0.66
N GLY A 64 5.64 -19.32 -1.22
CA GLY A 64 5.97 -19.41 -2.64
C GLY A 64 5.39 -18.32 -3.55
N GLY A 65 4.55 -17.42 -3.03
CA GLY A 65 4.07 -16.22 -3.75
C GLY A 65 5.04 -15.05 -3.64
N ILE A 66 4.82 -13.96 -4.39
CA ILE A 66 5.59 -12.72 -4.22
C ILE A 66 5.14 -12.02 -2.94
N GLY A 67 6.08 -11.80 -2.02
CA GLY A 67 5.86 -11.23 -0.69
C GLY A 67 5.58 -9.73 -0.72
N THR A 68 4.50 -9.30 -1.38
CA THR A 68 3.97 -7.94 -1.32
C THR A 68 2.96 -7.79 -0.18
N ALA A 69 2.69 -6.56 0.27
CA ALA A 69 1.63 -6.30 1.25
C ALA A 69 0.27 -6.85 0.80
N LEU A 70 -0.07 -6.67 -0.49
CA LEU A 70 -1.33 -7.15 -1.07
C LEU A 70 -1.45 -8.68 -1.04
N HIS A 71 -0.34 -9.38 -1.31
CA HIS A 71 -0.29 -10.83 -1.22
C HIS A 71 -0.63 -11.31 0.21
N TYR A 72 -0.03 -10.70 1.23
CA TYR A 72 -0.37 -11.02 2.62
C TYR A 72 -1.82 -10.68 2.97
N ALA A 73 -2.38 -9.61 2.40
CA ALA A 73 -3.77 -9.24 2.70
C ALA A 73 -4.82 -10.07 1.97
N THR A 74 -4.49 -10.80 0.89
CA THR A 74 -5.53 -11.41 0.03
C THR A 74 -5.26 -12.85 -0.42
N GLU A 75 -4.04 -13.37 -0.25
CA GLU A 75 -3.62 -14.62 -0.89
C GLU A 75 -2.77 -15.53 -0.01
N CYS A 76 -1.94 -14.98 0.87
CA CYS A 76 -0.97 -15.76 1.63
C CYS A 76 -1.66 -16.77 2.57
N ILE A 77 -1.30 -18.04 2.47
CA ILE A 77 -1.89 -19.11 3.27
C ILE A 77 -1.68 -18.93 4.78
N TYR A 78 -0.63 -18.21 5.18
CA TYR A 78 -0.31 -17.95 6.59
C TYR A 78 -1.14 -16.82 7.21
N THR A 79 -1.89 -16.05 6.40
CA THR A 79 -2.68 -14.91 6.86
C THR A 79 -4.18 -15.05 6.57
N VAL A 80 -4.64 -16.27 6.25
CA VAL A 80 -6.02 -16.56 5.81
C VAL A 80 -7.08 -16.01 6.77
N SER A 81 -6.85 -16.06 8.09
CA SER A 81 -7.80 -15.53 9.07
C SER A 81 -8.03 -14.01 9.00
N TRP A 82 -7.15 -13.28 8.32
CA TRP A 82 -7.18 -11.82 8.19
C TRP A 82 -7.28 -11.37 6.73
N HIS A 83 -7.63 -12.28 5.81
CA HIS A 83 -7.76 -11.93 4.40
C HIS A 83 -8.85 -10.89 4.19
N MET A 84 -8.47 -9.82 3.52
CA MET A 84 -9.41 -8.89 2.92
C MET A 84 -9.98 -9.50 1.64
N ARG A 85 -11.22 -9.15 1.33
CA ARG A 85 -11.85 -9.57 0.08
C ARG A 85 -11.08 -8.97 -1.11
N LYS A 86 -10.46 -9.83 -1.90
CA LYS A 86 -9.76 -9.43 -3.13
C LYS A 86 -10.74 -8.79 -4.11
N ALA A 87 -10.38 -7.61 -4.63
CA ALA A 87 -11.14 -6.97 -5.70
C ALA A 87 -10.85 -7.64 -7.05
N ALA A 88 -11.77 -7.47 -8.00
CA ALA A 88 -11.50 -7.80 -9.39
C ALA A 88 -10.28 -6.99 -9.89
N PRO A 89 -9.40 -7.53 -10.77
CA PRO A 89 -8.16 -6.86 -11.18
C PRO A 89 -8.35 -5.44 -11.74
N ASN A 90 -9.47 -5.19 -12.42
CA ASN A 90 -9.83 -3.88 -12.97
C ASN A 90 -10.31 -2.87 -11.91
N LEU A 91 -10.61 -3.31 -10.69
CA LEU A 91 -11.15 -2.50 -9.59
C LEU A 91 -10.17 -2.30 -8.44
N GLU A 92 -8.94 -2.81 -8.54
CA GLU A 92 -7.95 -2.76 -7.46
C GLU A 92 -7.72 -1.33 -6.93
N GLN A 93 -7.60 -0.34 -7.83
CA GLN A 93 -7.39 1.05 -7.43
C GLN A 93 -8.59 1.65 -6.69
N GLU A 94 -9.80 1.34 -7.13
CA GLU A 94 -11.03 1.81 -6.50
C GLU A 94 -11.23 1.13 -5.13
N TRP A 95 -10.89 -0.16 -5.04
CA TRP A 95 -10.88 -0.90 -3.79
C TRP A 95 -9.89 -0.33 -2.78
N LEU A 96 -8.65 -0.03 -3.20
CA LEU A 96 -7.65 0.61 -2.34
C LEU A 96 -8.13 1.99 -1.84
N LYS A 97 -8.77 2.79 -2.70
CA LYS A 97 -9.40 4.07 -2.29
C LYS A 97 -10.49 3.86 -1.25
N ARG A 98 -11.32 2.83 -1.40
CA ARG A 98 -12.39 2.52 -0.43
C ARG A 98 -11.81 2.09 0.92
N ILE A 99 -10.76 1.26 0.93
CA ILE A 99 -10.07 0.89 2.17
C ILE A 99 -9.47 2.13 2.84
N ALA A 100 -8.77 2.97 2.07
CA ALA A 100 -8.13 4.17 2.59
C ALA A 100 -9.10 5.21 3.16
N ASN A 101 -10.32 5.27 2.62
CA ASN A 101 -11.36 6.20 3.07
C ASN A 101 -12.28 5.60 4.14
N ASN A 102 -12.19 4.30 4.43
CA ASN A 102 -13.03 3.66 5.42
C ASN A 102 -12.39 3.78 6.81
N LEU A 103 -13.02 4.61 7.65
CA LEU A 103 -12.63 4.88 9.03
C LEU A 103 -12.77 3.67 9.97
N VAL A 104 -13.34 2.56 9.49
CA VAL A 104 -13.58 1.31 10.23
C VAL A 104 -12.70 0.16 9.69
N SER A 105 -11.84 0.41 8.70
CA SER A 105 -10.85 -0.57 8.27
C SER A 105 -9.95 -0.90 9.46
N ARG A 106 -10.07 -2.13 9.97
CA ARG A 106 -9.37 -2.64 11.15
C ARG A 106 -8.41 -3.73 10.72
#